data_AF-A0A395SPM8-F1
#
_entry.id   AF-A0A395SPM8-F1
#
_cell.length_a   1.000
_cell.length_b   1.000
_cell.length_c   1.000
_cell.angle_alpha   90.00
_cell.angle_beta   90.00
_cell.angle_gamma   90.00
#
_symmetry.space_group_name_H-M   'P 1'
#
loop_
_entity.id
_entity.type
_entity.pdbx_description
1 polymer ?
#
loop_
_entity_poly.entity_id
_entity_poly.type
_entity_poly.pdbx_seq_one_letter_code
_entity_poly.pdbx_strand_id
1 'polypeptide(L)'
;MYAQPSSSSSSPSHSALHPPETFPLPTSASTFRSSSKQDSSDAFGAILTENNSQSRSASPALLSNLYSRQAIFEALERGDYLLRQPTSIHSANDLDDSQLKRCFEILHACHMASDTDATLLTTRRTMEDFLEAVFEDWTADNEGELIKPKMDFVLRGYLKVGYICSQPSDHRTFSACTESPNCQTPVFGIATYKSHPAQLSISFSTQEPPHLPREPPQGLFCPIQRDDVRFQEESDWMTELRRSMKSSCARKVHRYNKRLAIWHVRVLIRGWAKGSIWMGKDVEVLSFVVKEAVDAAFAMMGQF
;
A
#
# COMPACT_ATOMS: atom_id res chain seq x y z
N MET A 1 -23.83 -1.11 52.45
CA MET A 1 -23.33 -2.44 52.04
C MET A 1 -24.30 -3.00 51.01
N TYR A 2 -23.76 -3.69 49.99
CA TYR A 2 -24.38 -4.24 48.76
C TYR A 2 -24.68 -3.21 47.66
N ALA A 3 -24.41 -3.43 46.37
CA ALA A 3 -23.38 -4.15 45.61
C ALA A 3 -23.52 -3.60 44.17
N GLN A 4 -22.44 -3.14 43.54
CA GLN A 4 -22.43 -2.71 42.14
C GLN A 4 -22.41 -3.95 41.21
N PRO A 5 -23.16 -3.96 40.10
CA PRO A 5 -22.89 -4.90 39.03
C PRO A 5 -21.78 -4.34 38.14
N SER A 6 -20.63 -5.00 38.21
CA SER A 6 -19.52 -4.89 37.26
C SER A 6 -19.97 -5.44 35.90
N SER A 7 -20.21 -4.57 34.92
CA SER A 7 -20.37 -4.97 33.52
C SER A 7 -19.05 -4.76 32.81
N SER A 8 -18.24 -5.81 32.81
CA SER A 8 -17.03 -5.97 32.00
C SER A 8 -17.39 -5.97 30.51
N SER A 9 -17.11 -4.87 29.81
CA SER A 9 -17.07 -4.86 28.35
C SER A 9 -15.71 -5.41 27.91
N SER A 10 -15.66 -6.68 27.52
CA SER A 10 -14.51 -7.28 26.86
C SER A 10 -14.37 -6.67 25.46
N SER A 11 -13.51 -5.68 25.31
CA SER A 11 -13.04 -5.21 23.99
C SER A 11 -11.98 -6.20 23.49
N PRO A 12 -12.18 -6.89 22.35
CA PRO A 12 -11.08 -7.58 21.69
C PRO A 12 -10.27 -6.52 20.94
N SER A 13 -9.35 -5.87 21.65
CA SER A 13 -8.30 -5.06 21.06
C SER A 13 -7.30 -6.00 20.37
N HIS A 14 -7.52 -6.26 19.08
CA HIS A 14 -6.55 -6.98 18.26
C HIS A 14 -5.87 -6.02 17.30
N SER A 15 -4.59 -5.80 17.56
CA SER A 15 -3.67 -5.06 16.72
C SER A 15 -3.66 -5.65 15.31
N ALA A 16 -4.23 -4.92 14.36
CA ALA A 16 -4.08 -5.19 12.94
C ALA A 16 -3.47 -3.94 12.27
N LEU A 17 -2.51 -4.17 11.37
CA LEU A 17 -1.70 -3.19 10.62
C LEU A 17 -0.46 -2.59 11.31
N HIS A 18 0.18 -3.33 12.23
CA HIS A 18 1.56 -3.01 12.62
C HIS A 18 2.50 -4.14 12.17
N PRO A 19 3.49 -3.87 11.30
CA PRO A 19 4.62 -4.78 11.19
C PRO A 19 5.39 -4.79 12.53
N PRO A 20 5.89 -5.94 12.99
CA PRO A 20 6.68 -6.00 14.23
C PRO A 20 7.94 -5.14 14.09
N GLU A 21 8.28 -4.37 15.12
CA GLU A 21 9.36 -3.38 15.08
C GLU A 21 10.78 -3.99 15.12
N THR A 22 10.92 -5.29 15.31
CA THR A 22 12.22 -5.97 15.30
C THR A 22 12.07 -7.43 14.89
N PHE A 23 12.72 -7.81 13.80
CA PHE A 23 13.08 -9.19 13.52
C PHE A 23 14.57 -9.38 13.78
N PRO A 24 14.99 -10.50 14.38
CA PRO A 24 16.40 -10.80 14.59
C PRO A 24 17.12 -10.96 13.24
N LEU A 25 18.38 -10.50 13.21
CA LEU A 25 19.28 -10.61 12.05
C LEU A 25 19.40 -12.06 11.56
N PRO A 26 19.36 -12.33 10.23
CA PRO A 26 19.66 -13.65 9.70
C PRO A 26 21.12 -14.03 9.95
N THR A 27 21.37 -15.07 10.72
CA THR A 27 22.71 -15.48 11.18
C THR A 27 23.51 -16.32 10.17
N SER A 28 23.16 -16.37 8.88
CA SER A 28 23.90 -17.22 7.93
C SER A 28 23.73 -16.77 6.47
N ALA A 29 24.66 -15.96 5.96
CA ALA A 29 24.89 -15.85 4.53
C ALA A 29 25.77 -17.04 4.10
N SER A 30 25.20 -18.01 3.39
CA SER A 30 25.97 -19.10 2.78
C SER A 30 26.83 -18.54 1.64
N THR A 31 28.13 -18.64 1.82
CA THR A 31 29.20 -18.22 0.92
C THR A 31 29.05 -18.87 -0.47
N PHE A 32 29.13 -18.05 -1.51
CA PHE A 32 29.31 -18.48 -2.90
C PHE A 32 30.44 -19.52 -2.99
N ARG A 33 30.10 -20.77 -3.35
CA ARG A 33 31.09 -21.76 -3.78
C ARG A 33 31.36 -21.57 -5.26
N SER A 34 32.56 -21.10 -5.56
CA SER A 34 33.22 -21.25 -6.86
C SER A 34 33.37 -22.73 -7.20
N SER A 35 32.82 -23.18 -8.33
CA SER A 35 33.20 -24.47 -8.93
C SER A 35 34.05 -24.20 -10.17
N SER A 36 35.29 -24.65 -10.11
CA SER A 36 36.30 -24.59 -11.15
C SER A 36 36.22 -25.79 -12.11
N LYS A 37 36.61 -25.52 -13.37
CA LYS A 37 37.00 -26.43 -14.47
C LYS A 37 35.85 -26.96 -15.34
N GLN A 38 35.91 -26.69 -16.66
CA GLN A 38 36.63 -27.57 -17.60
C GLN A 38 36.77 -26.91 -18.99
N ASP A 39 37.96 -27.04 -19.57
CA ASP A 39 38.34 -26.62 -20.93
C ASP A 39 37.54 -27.34 -22.03
N SER A 40 37.24 -26.63 -23.12
CA SER A 40 37.26 -27.22 -24.47
C SER A 40 37.46 -26.12 -25.53
N SER A 41 38.58 -26.20 -26.24
CA SER A 41 38.82 -25.52 -27.51
C SER A 41 37.98 -26.14 -28.62
N ASP A 42 37.47 -25.33 -29.55
CA ASP A 42 37.84 -25.45 -30.97
C ASP A 42 37.26 -24.31 -31.82
N ALA A 43 38.04 -23.97 -32.84
CA ALA A 43 37.95 -22.80 -33.70
C ALA A 43 36.95 -22.94 -34.85
N PHE A 44 36.47 -21.81 -35.38
CA PHE A 44 36.64 -21.33 -36.77
C PHE A 44 35.49 -20.39 -37.19
N GLY A 45 35.83 -19.29 -37.87
CA GLY A 45 34.89 -18.51 -38.68
C GLY A 45 35.15 -17.01 -38.73
N ALA A 46 36.16 -16.58 -39.49
CA ALA A 46 36.34 -15.19 -39.89
C ALA A 46 35.26 -14.72 -40.88
N ILE A 47 34.94 -13.42 -40.90
CA ILE A 47 34.96 -12.51 -42.08
C ILE A 47 34.40 -11.11 -41.71
N LEU A 48 35.32 -10.15 -41.66
CA LEU A 48 35.32 -8.75 -42.13
C LEU A 48 33.98 -8.00 -42.35
N THR A 49 33.84 -6.82 -41.73
CA THR A 49 33.90 -5.53 -42.45
C THR A 49 34.09 -4.34 -41.50
N GLU A 50 35.05 -3.49 -41.84
CA GLU A 50 35.41 -2.24 -41.18
C GLU A 50 34.41 -1.10 -41.46
N ASN A 51 34.55 -0.05 -40.65
CA ASN A 51 34.15 1.35 -40.85
C ASN A 51 32.76 1.79 -40.37
N ASN A 52 32.71 2.27 -39.11
CA ASN A 52 32.46 3.70 -38.94
C ASN A 52 32.98 4.22 -37.59
N SER A 53 33.92 5.16 -37.70
CA SER A 53 34.50 5.95 -36.64
C SER A 53 33.51 7.02 -36.15
N GLN A 54 32.96 6.81 -34.96
CA GLN A 54 32.52 7.91 -34.11
C GLN A 54 33.02 7.69 -32.70
N SER A 55 34.07 8.44 -32.39
CA SER A 55 34.73 8.57 -31.10
C SER A 55 33.72 8.94 -30.01
N ARG A 56 33.13 7.94 -29.36
CA ARG A 56 32.74 8.06 -27.96
C ARG A 56 33.91 7.53 -27.16
N SER A 57 34.68 8.47 -26.62
CA SER A 57 35.60 8.22 -25.51
C SER A 57 34.78 7.64 -24.37
N ALA A 58 34.65 6.31 -24.33
CA ALA A 58 34.35 5.61 -23.11
C ALA A 58 35.59 5.81 -22.24
N SER A 59 35.50 6.71 -21.26
CA SER A 59 36.51 6.78 -20.20
C SER A 59 36.68 5.36 -19.64
N PRO A 60 37.91 4.82 -19.55
CA PRO A 60 38.11 3.52 -18.93
C PRO A 60 37.59 3.62 -17.51
N ALA A 61 36.67 2.73 -17.11
CA ALA A 61 36.28 2.62 -15.72
C ALA A 61 37.56 2.46 -14.88
N LEU A 62 37.88 3.46 -14.06
CA LEU A 62 39.02 3.42 -13.15
C LEU A 62 38.84 2.21 -12.24
N LEU A 63 39.61 1.16 -12.49
CA LEU A 63 39.60 -0.04 -11.66
C LEU A 63 39.96 0.36 -10.23
N SER A 64 39.13 -0.05 -9.26
CA SER A 64 39.34 0.30 -7.85
C SER A 64 40.67 -0.25 -7.34
N ASN A 65 41.38 0.52 -6.51
CA ASN A 65 42.65 0.12 -5.88
C ASN A 65 42.45 -0.29 -4.41
N LEU A 66 43.44 -0.95 -3.81
CA LEU A 66 43.35 -1.47 -2.43
C LEU A 66 42.99 -0.37 -1.41
N TYR A 67 43.61 0.80 -1.48
CA TYR A 67 43.34 1.91 -0.56
C TYR A 67 41.93 2.47 -0.71
N SER A 68 41.43 2.62 -1.94
CA SER A 68 40.05 3.06 -2.19
C SER A 68 39.02 2.07 -1.66
N ARG A 69 39.29 0.77 -1.77
CA ARG A 69 38.40 -0.28 -1.23
C ARG A 69 38.39 -0.26 0.30
N GLN A 70 39.56 -0.13 0.92
CA GLN A 70 39.69 -0.07 2.38
C GLN A 70 38.94 1.15 2.96
N ALA A 71 39.12 2.33 2.35
CA ALA A 71 38.41 3.54 2.78
C ALA A 71 36.88 3.42 2.65
N ILE A 72 36.39 2.74 1.60
CA ILE A 72 34.96 2.45 1.44
C ILE A 72 34.48 1.53 2.57
N PHE A 73 35.20 0.44 2.88
CA PHE A 73 34.78 -0.49 3.92
C PHE A 73 34.78 0.16 5.31
N GLU A 74 35.80 0.96 5.65
CA GLU A 74 35.86 1.70 6.91
C GLU A 74 34.75 2.76 7.03
N ALA A 75 34.32 3.35 5.93
CA ALA A 75 33.16 4.25 5.92
C ALA A 75 31.85 3.48 6.12
N LEU A 76 31.68 2.35 5.44
CA LEU A 76 30.52 1.48 5.60
C LEU A 76 30.39 0.91 7.01
N GLU A 77 31.51 0.53 7.65
CA GLU A 77 31.54 0.09 9.05
C GLU A 77 31.07 1.18 10.01
N ARG A 78 31.33 2.45 9.69
CA ARG A 78 30.86 3.63 10.43
C ARG A 78 29.44 4.08 10.04
N GLY A 79 28.81 3.42 9.06
CA GLY A 79 27.52 3.82 8.52
C GLY A 79 27.55 5.13 7.70
N ASP A 80 28.74 5.55 7.24
CA ASP A 80 28.91 6.68 6.35
C ASP A 80 28.80 6.23 4.89
N TYR A 81 27.73 6.68 4.23
CA TYR A 81 27.43 6.34 2.85
C TYR A 81 27.79 7.45 1.86
N LEU A 82 28.25 8.62 2.32
CA LEU A 82 28.56 9.80 1.49
C LEU A 82 29.93 9.67 0.82
N LEU A 83 30.03 8.72 -0.12
CA LEU A 83 31.29 8.29 -0.72
C LEU A 83 31.56 8.87 -2.11
N ARG A 84 30.54 9.47 -2.75
CA ARG A 84 30.67 10.14 -4.05
C ARG A 84 30.76 11.65 -3.84
N GLN A 85 31.27 12.35 -4.85
CA GLN A 85 31.12 13.80 -4.88
C GLN A 85 29.63 14.16 -4.95
N PRO A 86 29.16 15.15 -4.18
CA PRO A 86 27.80 15.66 -4.32
C PRO A 86 27.55 16.12 -5.76
N THR A 87 26.40 15.74 -6.31
CA THR A 87 25.97 16.09 -7.66
C THR A 87 24.50 16.48 -7.62
N SER A 88 24.16 17.62 -8.19
CA SER A 88 22.76 18.04 -8.27
C SER A 88 21.95 17.08 -9.15
N ILE A 89 20.78 16.65 -8.67
CA ILE A 89 19.83 15.80 -9.41
C ILE A 89 18.55 16.61 -9.60
N HIS A 90 18.28 17.05 -10.82
CA HIS A 90 17.13 17.88 -11.17
C HIS A 90 16.02 17.09 -11.84
N SER A 91 16.35 15.98 -12.50
CA SER A 91 15.42 15.18 -13.26
C SER A 91 15.81 13.70 -13.28
N ALA A 92 14.94 12.86 -13.83
CA ALA A 92 15.23 11.44 -14.02
C ALA A 92 16.43 11.17 -14.93
N ASN A 93 16.78 12.09 -15.83
CA ASN A 93 17.93 11.97 -16.73
C ASN A 93 19.28 12.09 -15.99
N ASP A 94 19.26 12.61 -14.77
CA ASP A 94 20.46 12.77 -13.94
C ASP A 94 20.74 11.50 -13.11
N LEU A 95 19.88 10.47 -13.19
CA LEU A 95 20.03 9.22 -12.46
C LEU A 95 20.90 8.22 -13.22
N ASP A 96 21.81 7.56 -12.50
CA ASP A 96 22.58 6.44 -13.04
C ASP A 96 21.76 5.13 -13.13
N ASP A 97 22.28 4.13 -13.84
CA ASP A 97 21.60 2.85 -14.04
C ASP A 97 21.23 2.15 -12.73
N SER A 98 22.06 2.27 -11.69
CA SER A 98 21.81 1.65 -10.39
C SER A 98 20.68 2.36 -9.63
N GLN A 99 20.62 3.68 -9.74
CA GLN A 99 19.58 4.52 -9.16
C GLN A 99 18.24 4.31 -9.89
N LEU A 100 18.25 4.25 -11.22
CA LEU A 100 17.06 3.94 -12.03
C LEU A 100 16.53 2.54 -11.74
N LYS A 101 17.41 1.54 -11.70
CA LYS A 101 17.07 0.17 -11.29
C LYS A 101 16.39 0.19 -9.92
N ARG A 102 16.92 0.96 -8.98
CA ARG A 102 16.36 1.03 -7.64
C ARG A 102 14.97 1.67 -7.61
N CYS A 103 14.76 2.74 -8.37
CA CYS A 103 13.44 3.34 -8.54
C CYS A 103 12.42 2.32 -9.09
N PHE A 104 12.84 1.53 -10.08
CA PHE A 104 12.01 0.48 -10.66
C PHE A 104 11.68 -0.63 -9.65
N GLU A 105 12.64 -1.09 -8.84
CA GLU A 105 12.39 -2.10 -7.78
C GLU A 105 11.33 -1.63 -6.77
N ILE A 106 11.40 -0.36 -6.35
CA ILE A 106 10.43 0.24 -5.42
C ILE A 106 9.04 0.32 -6.07
N LEU A 107 8.96 0.78 -7.33
CA LEU A 107 7.71 0.82 -8.08
C LEU A 107 7.12 -0.59 -8.24
N HIS A 108 7.95 -1.58 -8.55
CA HIS A 108 7.52 -2.95 -8.72
C HIS A 108 6.97 -3.52 -7.42
N ALA A 109 7.63 -3.29 -6.28
CA ALA A 109 7.14 -3.71 -4.98
C ALA A 109 5.80 -3.04 -4.61
N CYS A 110 5.63 -1.75 -4.93
CA CYS A 110 4.36 -1.04 -4.79
C CYS A 110 3.24 -1.68 -5.65
N HIS A 111 3.56 -2.10 -6.87
CA HIS A 111 2.64 -2.81 -7.75
C HIS A 111 2.27 -4.19 -7.19
N MET A 112 3.25 -5.01 -6.81
CA MET A 112 3.03 -6.33 -6.21
C MET A 112 2.15 -6.26 -4.95
N ALA A 113 2.33 -5.22 -4.13
CA ALA A 113 1.48 -5.00 -2.96
C ALA A 113 0.03 -4.65 -3.32
N SER A 114 -0.20 -4.00 -4.46
CA SER A 114 -1.52 -3.54 -4.89
C SER A 114 -2.25 -4.53 -5.81
N ASP A 115 -1.51 -5.32 -6.56
CA ASP A 115 -1.98 -6.22 -7.61
C ASP A 115 -1.14 -7.50 -7.62
N THR A 116 -1.82 -8.63 -7.42
CA THR A 116 -1.21 -9.97 -7.38
C THR A 116 -0.68 -10.42 -8.74
N ASP A 117 -1.20 -9.82 -9.82
CA ASP A 117 -0.82 -10.15 -11.20
C ASP A 117 0.23 -9.16 -11.75
N ALA A 118 0.79 -8.30 -10.90
CA ALA A 118 1.82 -7.35 -11.28
C ALA A 118 3.06 -8.09 -11.82
N THR A 119 3.56 -7.60 -12.96
CA THR A 119 4.74 -8.15 -13.63
C THR A 119 5.77 -7.06 -13.87
N LEU A 120 7.02 -7.45 -14.14
CA LEU A 120 8.06 -6.50 -14.54
C LEU A 120 7.65 -5.72 -15.81
N LEU A 121 6.98 -6.38 -16.77
CA LEU A 121 6.53 -5.75 -18.01
C LEU A 121 5.45 -4.69 -17.78
N THR A 122 4.44 -5.00 -16.96
CA THR A 122 3.38 -4.04 -16.63
C THR A 122 3.91 -2.87 -15.83
N THR A 123 4.84 -3.14 -14.90
CA THR A 123 5.55 -2.10 -14.12
C THR A 123 6.40 -1.20 -15.00
N ARG A 124 7.12 -1.76 -15.98
CA ARG A 124 7.95 -0.98 -16.91
C ARG A 124 7.13 0.05 -17.68
N ARG A 125 5.89 -0.27 -18.05
CA ARG A 125 5.02 0.64 -18.81
C ARG A 125 4.63 1.90 -18.04
N THR A 126 4.70 1.88 -16.72
CA THR A 126 4.34 3.02 -15.85
C THR A 126 5.56 3.73 -15.27
N MET A 127 6.78 3.36 -15.69
CA MET A 127 8.01 3.86 -15.09
C MET A 127 8.19 5.37 -15.33
N GLU A 128 7.90 5.84 -16.55
CA GLU A 128 8.03 7.27 -16.89
C GLU A 128 7.05 8.14 -16.08
N ASP A 129 5.76 7.76 -16.03
CA ASP A 129 4.76 8.46 -15.20
C ASP A 129 5.16 8.49 -13.71
N PHE A 130 5.77 7.40 -13.23
CA PHE A 130 6.26 7.34 -11.85
C PHE A 130 7.44 8.28 -11.62
N LEU A 131 8.41 8.33 -12.54
CA LEU A 131 9.54 9.24 -12.47
C LEU A 131 9.08 10.70 -12.56
N GLU A 132 8.13 11.01 -13.44
CA GLU A 132 7.52 12.34 -13.53
C GLU A 132 6.92 12.74 -12.17
N ALA A 133 6.12 11.87 -11.54
CA ALA A 133 5.57 12.13 -10.21
C ALA A 133 6.63 12.22 -9.09
N VAL A 134 7.74 11.48 -9.21
CA VAL A 134 8.88 11.58 -8.27
C VAL A 134 9.52 12.96 -8.35
N PHE A 135 9.69 13.51 -9.55
CA PHE A 135 10.33 14.80 -9.78
C PHE A 135 9.34 15.99 -9.84
N GLU A 136 8.04 15.74 -9.75
CA GLU A 136 7.02 16.80 -9.61
C GLU A 136 7.31 17.67 -8.37
N ASP A 137 7.48 18.98 -8.57
CA ASP A 137 7.88 19.96 -7.54
C ASP A 137 9.21 19.63 -6.83
N TRP A 138 10.07 18.82 -7.45
CA TRP A 138 11.40 18.52 -6.92
C TRP A 138 12.39 19.64 -7.26
N THR A 139 13.14 20.09 -6.25
CA THR A 139 14.31 20.95 -6.44
C THR A 139 15.50 20.37 -5.66
N ALA A 140 16.66 20.32 -6.29
CA ALA A 140 17.86 19.69 -5.73
C ALA A 140 18.32 20.35 -4.41
N ASP A 141 18.09 21.66 -4.29
CA ASP A 141 18.44 22.47 -3.13
C ASP A 141 17.34 22.51 -2.05
N ASN A 142 16.26 21.72 -2.19
CA ASN A 142 15.16 21.76 -1.25
C ASN A 142 15.54 21.13 0.09
N GLU A 143 15.86 21.97 1.07
CA GLU A 143 16.06 21.56 2.47
C GLU A 143 14.75 21.23 3.20
N GLY A 144 13.59 21.42 2.55
CA GLY A 144 12.29 21.12 3.14
C GLY A 144 12.17 19.68 3.67
N GLU A 145 11.43 19.50 4.75
CA GLU A 145 11.20 18.18 5.33
C GLU A 145 10.37 17.29 4.37
N LEU A 146 10.84 16.07 4.09
CA LEU A 146 10.07 15.09 3.33
C LEU A 146 9.10 14.37 4.28
N ILE A 147 7.85 14.81 4.28
CA ILE A 147 6.83 14.23 5.15
C ILE A 147 6.41 12.85 4.65
N LYS A 148 6.61 11.82 5.48
CA LYS A 148 6.14 10.45 5.16
C LYS A 148 4.61 10.42 5.10
N PRO A 149 4.01 9.87 4.03
CA PRO A 149 2.56 9.70 3.94
C PRO A 149 2.03 8.89 5.13
N LYS A 150 0.90 9.31 5.70
CA LYS A 150 0.20 8.59 6.77
C LYS A 150 -0.97 7.80 6.20
N MET A 151 -1.18 6.58 6.69
CA MET A 151 -2.34 5.75 6.34
C MET A 151 -3.53 6.12 7.24
N ASP A 152 -4.12 7.29 6.97
CA ASP A 152 -5.25 7.82 7.73
C ASP A 152 -6.42 8.15 6.81
N PHE A 153 -7.44 7.29 6.83
CA PHE A 153 -8.69 7.51 6.12
C PHE A 153 -9.87 6.85 6.83
N VAL A 154 -11.04 7.44 6.57
CA VAL A 154 -12.35 6.88 6.90
C VAL A 154 -13.05 6.50 5.62
N LEU A 155 -13.58 5.28 5.58
CA LEU A 155 -14.45 4.78 4.53
C LEU A 155 -15.83 4.54 5.10
N ARG A 156 -16.83 4.93 4.33
CA ARG A 156 -18.23 4.62 4.62
C ARG A 156 -18.87 4.05 3.38
N GLY A 157 -19.55 2.94 3.56
CA GLY A 157 -20.45 2.34 2.58
C GLY A 157 -21.81 2.19 3.24
N TYR A 158 -22.86 2.33 2.46
CA TYR A 158 -24.20 2.08 2.93
C TYR A 158 -25.06 1.48 1.83
N LEU A 159 -26.06 0.72 2.24
CA LEU A 159 -27.10 0.20 1.36
C LEU A 159 -28.43 0.35 2.07
N LYS A 160 -29.51 0.45 1.29
CA LYS A 160 -30.87 0.30 1.81
C LYS A 160 -31.12 -1.19 1.99
N VAL A 161 -31.33 -1.61 3.24
CA VAL A 161 -31.38 -3.02 3.65
C VAL A 161 -32.78 -3.45 4.10
N GLY A 162 -33.73 -2.53 4.18
CA GLY A 162 -35.05 -2.84 4.71
C GLY A 162 -35.99 -1.64 4.77
N TYR A 163 -37.11 -1.87 5.44
CA TYR A 163 -38.10 -0.85 5.79
C TYR A 163 -38.57 -1.05 7.23
N ILE A 164 -39.04 0.04 7.85
CA ILE A 164 -39.87 -0.03 9.06
C ILE A 164 -41.32 -0.30 8.65
N CYS A 165 -41.87 -1.40 9.15
CA CYS A 165 -43.22 -1.86 8.89
C CYS A 165 -44.22 -1.17 9.82
N SER A 166 -45.26 -0.57 9.25
CA SER A 166 -46.35 0.03 10.04
C SER A 166 -47.36 -1.01 10.58
N GLN A 167 -47.39 -2.21 10.02
CA GLN A 167 -48.32 -3.30 10.37
C GLN A 167 -47.57 -4.65 10.48
N PRO A 168 -46.73 -4.83 11.51
CA PRO A 168 -45.84 -5.99 11.62
C PRO A 168 -46.57 -7.34 11.68
N SER A 169 -47.81 -7.35 12.19
CA SER A 169 -48.67 -8.53 12.30
C SER A 169 -49.15 -9.06 10.95
N ASP A 170 -49.39 -8.15 9.99
CA ASP A 170 -49.96 -8.43 8.68
C ASP A 170 -48.88 -8.57 7.60
N HIS A 171 -47.81 -7.77 7.68
CA HIS A 171 -46.69 -7.84 6.74
C HIS A 171 -45.52 -8.66 7.32
N ARG A 172 -45.55 -9.98 7.08
CA ARG A 172 -44.51 -10.90 7.56
C ARG A 172 -43.25 -10.93 6.68
N THR A 173 -43.34 -10.48 5.43
CA THR A 173 -42.23 -10.51 4.47
C THR A 173 -41.81 -9.11 4.04
N PHE A 174 -40.58 -8.99 3.52
CA PHE A 174 -40.10 -7.76 2.88
C PHE A 174 -40.98 -7.35 1.68
N SER A 175 -41.39 -8.33 0.86
CA SER A 175 -42.26 -8.10 -0.30
C SER A 175 -43.60 -7.45 0.09
N ALA A 176 -44.23 -7.93 1.16
CA ALA A 176 -45.47 -7.34 1.68
C ALA A 176 -45.28 -5.88 2.14
N CYS A 177 -44.10 -5.53 2.67
CA CYS A 177 -43.78 -4.15 3.04
C CYS A 177 -43.51 -3.27 1.81
N THR A 178 -42.86 -3.79 0.77
CA THR A 178 -42.58 -3.01 -0.44
C THR A 178 -43.83 -2.63 -1.22
N GLU A 179 -44.86 -3.47 -1.18
CA GLU A 179 -46.14 -3.22 -1.86
C GLU A 179 -47.08 -2.31 -1.04
N SER A 180 -46.79 -2.10 0.24
CA SER A 180 -47.62 -1.30 1.14
C SER A 180 -47.21 0.18 1.14
N PRO A 181 -48.12 1.12 0.86
CA PRO A 181 -47.83 2.55 0.94
C PRO A 181 -47.56 3.03 2.37
N ASN A 182 -47.85 2.21 3.39
CA ASN A 182 -47.67 2.57 4.80
C ASN A 182 -46.27 2.18 5.34
N CYS A 183 -45.48 1.38 4.61
CA CYS A 183 -44.16 0.89 5.04
C CYS A 183 -43.02 1.60 4.28
N GLN A 184 -43.04 2.94 4.20
CA GLN A 184 -42.11 3.71 3.36
C GLN A 184 -40.78 4.08 4.02
N THR A 185 -40.67 4.03 5.35
CA THR A 185 -39.46 4.46 6.06
C THR A 185 -38.31 3.49 5.78
N PRO A 186 -37.26 3.90 5.05
CA PRO A 186 -36.16 3.00 4.71
C PRO A 186 -35.31 2.68 5.94
N VAL A 187 -34.66 1.53 5.90
CA VAL A 187 -33.58 1.18 6.82
C VAL A 187 -32.31 1.05 6.01
N PHE A 188 -31.28 1.80 6.41
CA PHE A 188 -29.96 1.76 5.81
C PHE A 188 -29.00 1.00 6.72
N GLY A 189 -28.29 0.03 6.16
CA GLY A 189 -27.13 -0.61 6.79
C GLY A 189 -25.87 0.16 6.42
N ILE A 190 -25.14 0.65 7.42
CA ILE A 190 -23.98 1.53 7.25
C ILE A 190 -22.75 0.83 7.80
N ALA A 191 -21.78 0.56 6.93
CA ALA A 191 -20.45 0.10 7.29
C ALA A 191 -19.49 1.28 7.35
N THR A 192 -18.78 1.44 8.47
CA THR A 192 -17.71 2.43 8.61
C THR A 192 -16.40 1.74 8.96
N TYR A 193 -15.37 1.97 8.13
CA TYR A 193 -14.01 1.52 8.37
C TYR A 193 -13.10 2.73 8.62
N LYS A 194 -12.36 2.69 9.73
CA LYS A 194 -11.30 3.64 10.06
C LYS A 194 -9.97 2.91 9.95
N SER A 195 -8.96 3.51 9.32
CA SER A 195 -7.61 2.93 9.26
C SER A 195 -6.80 3.20 10.53
N HIS A 196 -7.17 4.21 11.33
CA HIS A 196 -6.43 4.61 12.52
C HIS A 196 -7.35 5.03 13.70
N PRO A 197 -7.46 4.22 14.77
CA PRO A 197 -7.08 2.80 14.80
C PRO A 197 -7.91 1.99 13.80
N ALA A 198 -7.36 0.86 13.34
CA ALA A 198 -8.05 -0.04 12.42
C ALA A 198 -9.35 -0.55 13.07
N GLN A 199 -10.51 -0.11 12.57
CA GLN A 199 -11.80 -0.44 13.15
C GLN A 199 -12.87 -0.52 12.07
N LEU A 200 -13.58 -1.66 12.01
CA LEU A 200 -14.79 -1.84 11.22
C LEU A 200 -15.99 -1.81 12.16
N SER A 201 -17.01 -1.04 11.81
CA SER A 201 -18.26 -0.94 12.56
C SER A 201 -19.45 -0.98 11.61
N ILE A 202 -20.55 -1.58 12.07
CA ILE A 202 -21.82 -1.63 11.36
C ILE A 202 -22.86 -0.93 12.22
N SER A 203 -23.66 -0.08 11.60
CA SER A 203 -24.72 0.69 12.25
C SER A 203 -25.92 0.79 11.32
N PHE A 204 -27.09 1.11 11.85
CA PHE A 204 -28.32 1.23 11.07
C PHE A 204 -28.94 2.60 11.25
N SER A 205 -29.52 3.15 10.19
CA SER A 205 -30.20 4.45 10.22
C SER A 205 -31.48 4.42 9.38
N THR A 206 -32.44 5.26 9.74
CA THR A 206 -33.61 5.55 8.88
C THR A 206 -33.39 6.72 7.93
N GLN A 207 -32.25 7.40 8.08
CA GLN A 207 -31.84 8.52 7.25
C GLN A 207 -30.72 8.08 6.32
N GLU A 208 -30.76 8.57 5.09
CA GLU A 208 -29.66 8.33 4.16
C GLU A 208 -28.38 8.96 4.73
N PRO A 209 -27.26 8.22 4.80
CA PRO A 209 -26.02 8.77 5.34
C PRO A 209 -25.48 9.92 4.48
N PRO A 210 -24.82 10.92 5.09
CA PRO A 210 -24.23 12.00 4.33
C PRO A 210 -23.15 11.47 3.37
N HIS A 211 -23.07 12.06 2.18
CA HIS A 211 -22.09 11.71 1.15
C HIS A 211 -20.63 11.90 1.62
N LEU A 212 -20.41 12.79 2.59
CA LEU A 212 -19.09 13.05 3.16
C LEU A 212 -18.78 12.05 4.28
N PRO A 213 -17.76 11.17 4.12
CA PRO A 213 -17.47 10.12 5.11
C PRO A 213 -17.04 10.64 6.49
N ARG A 214 -16.67 11.92 6.60
CA ARG A 214 -16.20 12.56 7.84
C ARG A 214 -17.34 12.98 8.78
N GLU A 215 -18.52 13.22 8.25
CA GLU A 215 -19.69 13.60 9.08
C GLU A 215 -20.25 12.35 9.75
N PRO A 216 -20.61 12.37 11.04
CA PRO A 216 -21.17 11.19 11.70
C PRO A 216 -22.54 10.82 11.10
N PRO A 217 -22.87 9.53 10.98
CA PRO A 217 -24.21 9.14 10.58
C PRO A 217 -25.23 9.56 11.64
N GLN A 218 -26.37 10.08 11.21
CA GLN A 218 -27.47 10.49 12.07
C GLN A 218 -28.60 9.45 12.06
N GLY A 219 -29.58 9.58 12.96
CA GLY A 219 -30.75 8.69 13.00
C GLY A 219 -30.42 7.24 13.33
N LEU A 220 -29.34 7.01 14.07
CA LEU A 220 -28.88 5.65 14.40
C LEU A 220 -29.87 4.92 15.32
N PHE A 221 -30.12 3.65 15.03
CA PHE A 221 -30.96 2.80 15.87
C PHE A 221 -30.48 1.34 15.87
N CYS A 222 -30.99 0.54 16.82
CA CYS A 222 -30.72 -0.89 16.90
C CYS A 222 -31.90 -1.69 16.32
N PRO A 223 -31.76 -2.31 15.13
CA PRO A 223 -32.87 -3.02 14.50
C PRO A 223 -33.14 -4.39 15.13
N ILE A 224 -32.16 -5.00 15.80
CA ILE A 224 -32.30 -6.33 16.44
C ILE A 224 -33.37 -6.31 17.55
N GLN A 225 -33.58 -5.15 18.17
CA GLN A 225 -34.56 -4.98 19.24
C GLN A 225 -35.96 -4.61 18.71
N ARG A 226 -36.17 -4.66 17.39
CA ARG A 226 -37.38 -4.15 16.75
C ARG A 226 -38.07 -5.23 15.92
N ASP A 227 -39.29 -5.58 16.33
CA ASP A 227 -40.14 -6.54 15.63
C ASP A 227 -40.81 -5.97 14.37
N ASP A 228 -40.67 -4.67 14.13
CA ASP A 228 -41.25 -3.96 13.00
C ASP A 228 -40.27 -3.73 11.85
N VAL A 229 -39.00 -4.12 11.99
CA VAL A 229 -38.03 -4.01 10.90
C VAL A 229 -38.19 -5.21 9.98
N ARG A 230 -38.26 -4.96 8.67
CA ARG A 230 -38.26 -6.00 7.63
C ARG A 230 -37.04 -5.79 6.75
N PHE A 231 -36.07 -6.68 6.94
CA PHE A 231 -34.87 -6.72 6.11
C PHE A 231 -35.17 -7.38 4.77
N GLN A 232 -34.49 -6.92 3.73
CA GLN A 232 -34.36 -7.68 2.50
C GLN A 232 -33.76 -9.05 2.83
N GLU A 233 -34.24 -10.13 2.19
CA GLU A 233 -33.82 -11.50 2.49
C GLU A 233 -32.29 -11.67 2.52
N GLU A 234 -31.84 -12.60 3.38
CA GLU A 234 -30.61 -12.54 4.18
C GLU A 234 -29.27 -12.68 3.43
N SER A 235 -29.19 -12.69 2.10
CA SER A 235 -27.96 -13.16 1.41
C SER A 235 -27.17 -12.16 0.56
N ASP A 236 -27.70 -11.00 0.13
CA ASP A 236 -26.95 -10.18 -0.86
C ASP A 236 -26.45 -8.82 -0.35
N TRP A 237 -27.16 -8.13 0.53
CA TRP A 237 -26.78 -6.75 0.89
C TRP A 237 -25.47 -6.67 1.68
N MET A 238 -25.19 -7.63 2.59
CA MET A 238 -23.90 -7.68 3.30
C MET A 238 -22.74 -8.03 2.37
N THR A 239 -22.99 -8.91 1.39
CA THR A 239 -22.00 -9.28 0.38
C THR A 239 -21.70 -8.11 -0.54
N GLU A 240 -22.71 -7.37 -0.97
CA GLU A 240 -22.59 -6.16 -1.78
C GLU A 240 -21.88 -5.05 -1.01
N LEU A 241 -22.28 -4.80 0.24
CA LEU A 241 -21.64 -3.80 1.10
C LEU A 241 -20.17 -4.14 1.31
N ARG A 242 -19.84 -5.40 1.60
CA ARG A 242 -18.47 -5.88 1.70
C ARG A 242 -17.69 -5.64 0.40
N ARG A 243 -18.25 -6.01 -0.75
CA ARG A 243 -17.61 -5.83 -2.08
C ARG A 243 -17.31 -4.35 -2.35
N SER A 244 -18.29 -3.48 -2.11
CA SER A 244 -18.15 -2.02 -2.27
C SER A 244 -17.09 -1.43 -1.33
N MET A 245 -17.11 -1.84 -0.06
CA MET A 245 -16.14 -1.42 0.95
C MET A 245 -14.72 -1.89 0.63
N LYS A 246 -14.54 -3.16 0.25
CA LYS A 246 -13.25 -3.72 -0.18
C LYS A 246 -12.68 -2.95 -1.36
N SER A 247 -13.48 -2.73 -2.42
CA SER A 247 -13.05 -1.96 -3.60
C SER A 247 -12.64 -0.52 -3.24
N SER A 248 -13.42 0.15 -2.39
CA SER A 248 -13.10 1.51 -1.95
C SER A 248 -11.85 1.57 -1.06
N CYS A 249 -11.62 0.55 -0.23
CA CYS A 249 -10.42 0.42 0.59
C CYS A 249 -9.18 0.14 -0.26
N ALA A 250 -9.25 -0.81 -1.19
CA ALA A 250 -8.17 -1.09 -2.13
C ALA A 250 -7.72 0.16 -2.89
N ARG A 251 -8.66 1.00 -3.35
CA ARG A 251 -8.35 2.29 -4.02
C ARG A 251 -7.68 3.31 -3.09
N LYS A 252 -7.99 3.32 -1.79
CA LYS A 252 -7.32 4.20 -0.81
C LYS A 252 -5.91 3.70 -0.51
N VAL A 253 -5.77 2.39 -0.29
CA VAL A 253 -4.49 1.70 -0.07
C VAL A 253 -3.55 1.87 -1.26
N HIS A 254 -4.02 1.66 -2.48
CA HIS A 254 -3.21 1.83 -3.69
C HIS A 254 -2.67 3.26 -3.82
N ARG A 255 -3.51 4.28 -3.55
CA ARG A 255 -3.07 5.68 -3.52
C ARG A 255 -2.04 5.95 -2.43
N TYR A 256 -2.21 5.36 -1.26
CA TYR A 256 -1.23 5.45 -0.18
C TYR A 256 0.10 4.81 -0.58
N ASN A 257 0.10 3.57 -1.11
CA ASN A 257 1.31 2.87 -1.56
C ASN A 257 2.05 3.68 -2.64
N LYS A 258 1.34 4.27 -3.62
CA LYS A 258 1.94 5.14 -4.63
C LYS A 258 2.66 6.35 -4.01
N ARG A 259 2.00 7.06 -3.09
CA ARG A 259 2.62 8.19 -2.39
C ARG A 259 3.81 7.76 -1.54
N LEU A 260 3.73 6.59 -0.92
CA LEU A 260 4.81 6.04 -0.11
C LEU A 260 6.03 5.66 -0.98
N ALA A 261 5.80 5.08 -2.16
CA ALA A 261 6.85 4.76 -3.13
C ALA A 261 7.58 6.02 -3.60
N ILE A 262 6.83 7.06 -3.97
CA ILE A 262 7.38 8.38 -4.33
C ILE A 262 8.23 8.93 -3.18
N TRP A 263 7.71 8.90 -1.95
CA TRP A 263 8.44 9.36 -0.78
C TRP A 263 9.75 8.59 -0.56
N HIS A 264 9.73 7.26 -0.67
CA HIS A 264 10.94 6.43 -0.56
C HIS A 264 12.00 6.82 -1.60
N VAL A 265 11.60 7.00 -2.86
CA VAL A 265 12.53 7.41 -3.92
C VAL A 265 13.05 8.82 -3.68
N ARG A 266 12.23 9.79 -3.27
CA ARG A 266 12.69 11.16 -2.95
C ARG A 266 13.71 11.18 -1.80
N VAL A 267 13.53 10.33 -0.79
CA VAL A 267 14.52 10.18 0.30
C VAL A 267 15.86 9.67 -0.26
N LEU A 268 15.84 8.72 -1.19
CA LEU A 268 17.04 8.20 -1.84
C LEU A 268 17.70 9.27 -2.72
N ILE A 269 16.95 9.94 -3.59
CA ILE A 269 17.46 11.01 -4.45
C ILE A 269 18.14 12.10 -3.63
N ARG A 270 17.53 12.52 -2.50
CA ARG A 270 18.16 13.47 -1.57
C ARG A 270 19.51 12.98 -1.06
N GLY A 271 19.62 11.70 -0.72
CA GLY A 271 20.88 11.09 -0.30
C GLY A 271 21.90 11.06 -1.44
N TRP A 272 21.48 10.60 -2.61
CA TRP A 272 22.32 10.48 -3.81
C TRP A 272 22.87 11.83 -4.26
N ALA A 273 22.05 12.89 -4.20
CA ALA A 273 22.48 14.24 -4.54
C ALA A 273 23.61 14.75 -3.62
N LYS A 274 23.64 14.26 -2.38
CA LYS A 274 24.72 14.55 -1.41
C LYS A 274 25.92 13.61 -1.53
N GLY A 275 25.94 12.73 -2.54
CA GLY A 275 27.01 11.76 -2.76
C GLY A 275 26.81 10.42 -2.07
N SER A 276 25.61 10.14 -1.53
CA SER A 276 25.33 8.85 -0.89
C SER A 276 25.34 7.70 -1.91
N ILE A 277 25.91 6.56 -1.54
CA ILE A 277 25.78 5.29 -2.28
C ILE A 277 24.69 4.37 -1.70
N TRP A 278 23.98 4.80 -0.67
CA TRP A 278 22.94 4.00 -0.02
C TRP A 278 21.73 3.80 -0.94
N MET A 279 21.28 2.56 -1.07
CA MET A 279 20.15 2.19 -1.95
C MET A 279 18.84 2.00 -1.20
N GLY A 280 18.79 2.28 0.09
CA GLY A 280 17.61 2.02 0.90
C GLY A 280 17.67 0.68 1.62
N LYS A 281 16.61 0.41 2.39
CA LYS A 281 16.32 -0.94 2.91
C LYS A 281 15.69 -1.80 1.81
N ASP A 282 15.75 -3.12 1.92
CA ASP A 282 15.11 -4.03 0.96
C ASP A 282 13.64 -3.71 0.71
N VAL A 283 13.18 -3.97 -0.52
CA VAL A 283 11.80 -3.62 -0.90
C VAL A 283 10.74 -4.31 -0.06
N GLU A 284 11.05 -5.50 0.45
CA GLU A 284 10.19 -6.31 1.32
C GLU A 284 9.87 -5.61 2.65
N VAL A 285 10.73 -4.68 3.10
CA VAL A 285 10.55 -3.96 4.36
C VAL A 285 10.00 -2.54 4.19
N LEU A 286 9.60 -2.15 2.97
CA LEU A 286 9.10 -0.79 2.66
C LEU A 286 7.67 -0.51 3.16
N SER A 287 7.11 -1.35 4.03
CA SER A 287 5.81 -1.10 4.70
C SER A 287 4.64 -0.82 3.75
N PHE A 288 4.72 -1.30 2.49
CA PHE A 288 3.58 -1.27 1.58
C PHE A 288 2.47 -2.15 2.14
N VAL A 289 1.23 -1.67 2.00
CA VAL A 289 0.07 -2.42 2.48
C VAL A 289 -0.37 -3.34 1.35
N VAL A 290 -0.30 -4.64 1.62
CA VAL A 290 -0.66 -5.69 0.67
C VAL A 290 -2.17 -5.87 0.56
N LYS A 291 -2.64 -6.38 -0.58
CA LYS A 291 -4.04 -6.63 -0.87
C LYS A 291 -4.71 -7.55 0.17
N GLU A 292 -3.98 -8.53 0.68
CA GLU A 292 -4.43 -9.48 1.69
C GLU A 292 -4.80 -8.78 3.00
N ALA A 293 -4.13 -7.67 3.34
CA ALA A 293 -4.47 -6.87 4.51
C ALA A 293 -5.83 -6.18 4.34
N VAL A 294 -6.17 -5.74 3.13
CA VAL A 294 -7.50 -5.23 2.80
C VAL A 294 -8.53 -6.35 2.91
N ASP A 295 -8.22 -7.53 2.37
CA ASP A 295 -9.14 -8.66 2.44
C ASP A 295 -9.42 -9.12 3.88
N ALA A 296 -8.37 -9.18 4.72
CA ALA A 296 -8.48 -9.49 6.13
C ALA A 296 -9.34 -8.47 6.89
N ALA A 297 -9.19 -7.17 6.60
CA ALA A 297 -9.97 -6.11 7.25
C ALA A 297 -11.48 -6.23 7.06
N PHE A 298 -11.93 -6.93 6.00
CA PHE A 298 -13.35 -7.14 5.70
C PHE A 298 -13.76 -8.63 5.68
N ALA A 299 -12.90 -9.54 6.17
CA ALA A 299 -13.16 -10.98 6.13
C ALA A 299 -14.41 -11.38 6.95
N MET A 300 -14.59 -10.74 8.11
CA MET A 300 -15.70 -11.00 9.04
C MET A 300 -17.03 -10.34 8.63
N MET A 301 -17.05 -9.52 7.57
CA MET A 301 -18.28 -8.88 7.12
C MET A 301 -19.15 -9.89 6.37
N GLY A 302 -20.29 -10.26 6.94
CA GLY A 302 -21.24 -11.21 6.34
C GLY A 302 -20.99 -12.68 6.69
N GLN A 303 -20.30 -12.96 7.81
CA GLN A 303 -20.18 -14.30 8.40
C GLN A 303 -21.08 -14.46 9.65
N PHE A 304 -22.28 -13.87 9.62
CA PHE A 304 -23.26 -13.98 10.72
C PHE A 304 -24.25 -15.10 10.44
#